data_AF-A0A5C5GDN0-F1
#
_entry.id   AF-A0A5C5GDN0-F1
#
_cell.length_a   1.000
_cell.length_b   1.000
_cell.length_c   1.000
_cell.angle_alpha   90.00
_cell.angle_beta   90.00
_cell.angle_gamma   90.00
#
_symmetry.space_group_name_H-M   'P 1'
#
loop_
_entity.id
_entity.type
_entity.pdbx_description
1 polymer ?
#
loop_
_entity_poly.entity_id
_entity_poly.type
_entity_poly.pdbx_seq_one_letter_code
_entity_poly.pdbx_strand_id
1 'polypeptide(L)' 'MSAPETNVDKQAKRHRPSIVGISVVLIFVAIITVVFSVWLFAAGDEPEGADTQIDGRTGEVVSGEGDTAPAANGEEPAD' A
#
# COMPACT_ATOMS: atom_id res chain seq x y z
N MET A 1 54.86 14.84 12.24
CA MET A 1 54.59 14.15 10.96
C MET A 1 53.37 14.81 10.34
N SER A 2 53.48 15.32 9.12
CA SER A 2 52.36 15.94 8.40
C SER A 2 51.36 14.85 7.99
N ALA A 3 50.07 15.11 8.21
CA ALA A 3 49.02 14.14 7.92
C ALA A 3 49.02 13.75 6.43
N PRO A 4 48.64 12.52 6.08
CA PRO A 4 48.48 12.13 4.68
C PRO A 4 47.45 13.05 4.01
N GLU A 5 47.89 13.82 3.01
CA GLU A 5 47.02 14.65 2.16
C GLU A 5 46.10 13.74 1.33
N THR A 6 44.92 13.42 1.86
CA THR A 6 43.89 12.73 1.09
C THR A 6 43.31 13.74 0.10
N ASN A 7 43.62 13.57 -1.18
CA ASN A 7 43.05 14.42 -2.22
C ASN A 7 41.59 14.02 -2.48
N VAL A 8 40.68 14.66 -1.76
CA VAL A 8 39.23 14.43 -1.78
C VAL A 8 38.62 14.67 -3.17
N ASP A 9 39.14 15.65 -3.92
CA ASP A 9 38.65 15.97 -5.27
C ASP A 9 38.90 14.82 -6.26
N LYS A 10 40.07 14.19 -6.19
CA LYS A 10 40.42 13.04 -7.04
C LYS A 10 39.53 11.82 -6.73
N GLN A 11 39.24 11.59 -5.45
CA GLN A 11 38.38 10.50 -4.99
C GLN A 11 36.91 10.73 -5.39
N ALA A 12 36.40 11.95 -5.19
CA ALA A 12 35.05 12.32 -5.60
C ALA A 12 34.84 12.12 -7.10
N LYS A 13 35.81 12.52 -7.94
CA LYS A 13 35.73 12.36 -9.40
C LYS A 13 35.65 10.89 -9.84
N ARG A 14 36.30 9.99 -9.10
CA ARG A 14 36.30 8.55 -9.38
C ARG A 14 35.06 7.82 -8.85
N HIS A 15 34.42 8.34 -7.80
CA HIS A 15 33.20 7.77 -7.21
C HIS A 15 31.89 8.29 -7.82
N ARG A 16 31.89 9.47 -8.43
CA ARG A 16 30.75 10.04 -9.15
C ARG A 16 30.04 9.07 -10.11
N PRO A 17 30.71 8.29 -10.97
CA PRO A 17 30.00 7.36 -11.87
C PRO A 17 29.22 6.27 -11.12
N SER A 18 29.72 5.79 -9.98
CA SER A 18 29.02 4.78 -9.17
C SER A 18 27.74 5.36 -8.56
N ILE A 19 27.79 6.58 -8.02
CA ILE A 19 26.62 7.26 -7.48
C ILE A 19 25.57 7.50 -8.57
N VAL A 20 26.00 7.98 -9.74
CA VAL A 20 25.10 8.18 -10.89
C VAL A 20 24.46 6.85 -11.32
N GLY A 21 25.24 5.77 -11.39
CA GLY A 21 24.72 4.44 -11.72
C GLY A 21 23.63 3.98 -10.76
N ILE A 22 23.86 4.11 -9.46
CA ILE A 22 22.87 3.78 -8.43
C ILE A 22 21.61 4.65 -8.59
N SER A 23 21.78 5.96 -8.77
CA SER A 23 20.63 6.87 -8.96
C SER A 23 19.79 6.50 -10.17
N VAL A 24 20.41 6.12 -11.30
CA VAL A 24 19.70 5.69 -12.51
C VAL A 24 18.90 4.41 -12.25
N VAL A 25 19.48 3.43 -11.56
CA VAL A 25 18.78 2.19 -11.20
C VAL A 25 17.60 2.47 -10.28
N LEU A 26 17.77 3.34 -9.28
CA LEU A 26 16.67 3.70 -8.37
C LEU A 26 15.51 4.40 -9.11
N ILE A 27 15.82 5.30 -10.05
CA ILE A 27 14.81 5.94 -10.89
C ILE A 27 14.08 4.90 -11.75
N PHE A 28 14.82 3.96 -12.35
CA PHE A 28 14.23 2.91 -13.16
C PHE A 28 13.27 2.01 -12.36
N VAL A 29 13.69 1.58 -11.16
CA VAL A 29 12.84 0.82 -10.25
C VAL A 29 11.59 1.61 -9.89
N ALA A 30 11.71 2.88 -9.53
CA ALA A 30 10.58 3.73 -9.20
C ALA A 30 9.58 3.83 -10.37
N ILE A 31 10.05 3.97 -11.61
CA ILE A 31 9.20 3.99 -12.80
C ILE A 31 8.45 2.67 -12.97
N ILE A 32 9.16 1.53 -12.90
CA ILE A 32 8.52 0.21 -13.02
C ILE A 32 7.47 0.02 -11.93
N THR A 33 7.78 0.38 -10.68
CA THR A 33 6.84 0.25 -9.57
C THR A 33 5.58 1.08 -9.81
N VAL A 34 5.71 2.34 -10.27
CA VAL A 34 4.54 3.18 -10.56
C VAL A 34 3.70 2.58 -11.68
N VAL A 35 4.33 2.16 -12.78
CA VAL A 35 3.62 1.56 -13.92
C VAL A 35 2.91 0.27 -13.50
N PHE A 36 3.60 -0.59 -12.74
CA PHE A 36 3.03 -1.85 -12.25
C PHE A 36 1.86 -1.61 -11.31
N SER A 37 1.95 -0.65 -10.38
CA SER A 37 0.86 -0.30 -9.48
C SER A 37 -0.36 0.20 -10.25
N VAL A 38 -0.19 1.10 -11.22
CA VAL A 38 -1.29 1.58 -12.06
C VAL A 38 -1.93 0.43 -12.82
N TRP A 39 -1.13 -0.48 -13.38
CA TRP A 39 -1.64 -1.66 -14.06
C TRP A 39 -2.43 -2.58 -13.12
N LEU A 40 -1.92 -2.81 -11.89
CA LEU A 40 -2.59 -3.64 -10.89
C LEU A 40 -3.97 -3.08 -10.51
N PHE A 41 -4.10 -1.76 -10.36
CA PHE A 41 -5.40 -1.13 -10.10
C PHE A 41 -6.35 -1.20 -11.29
N ALA A 42 -5.82 -1.10 -12.51
CA ALA A 42 -6.64 -1.12 -13.73
C ALA A 42 -7.07 -2.55 -14.15
N ALA A 43 -6.28 -3.57 -13.77
CA ALA A 43 -6.48 -4.96 -14.15
C ALA A 43 -6.88 -5.87 -12.97
N GLY A 44 -7.10 -5.29 -11.79
CA GLY A 44 -7.52 -6.03 -10.61
C GLY A 44 -9.01 -6.38 -10.68
N ASP A 45 -9.33 -7.66 -10.45
CA ASP A 45 -10.71 -8.10 -10.24
C ASP A 45 -11.19 -7.70 -8.83
N GLU A 46 -12.51 -7.60 -8.67
CA GLU A 46 -13.13 -7.39 -7.37
C GLU A 46 -12.88 -8.61 -6.45
N PRO A 47 -12.63 -8.39 -5.14
CA PRO A 47 -12.38 -9.49 -4.22
C PRO A 47 -13.59 -10.44 -4.15
N GLU A 48 -13.38 -11.71 -4.55
CA GLU A 48 -14.42 -12.73 -4.45
C GLU A 48 -14.83 -12.94 -2.99
N GLY A 49 -16.13 -12.79 -2.72
CA GLY A 49 -16.68 -12.95 -1.37
C GLY A 49 -16.53 -11.74 -0.45
N ALA A 50 -16.26 -10.55 -0.99
CA ALA A 50 -16.24 -9.30 -0.20
C ALA A 50 -17.55 -9.06 0.59
N ASP A 51 -18.67 -9.51 0.04
CA ASP A 51 -19.99 -9.42 0.69
C ASP A 51 -20.20 -10.44 1.79
N THR A 52 -19.33 -11.46 1.89
CA THR A 52 -19.50 -12.65 2.72
C THR A 52 -18.59 -12.55 3.94
N GLN A 53 -19.15 -12.24 5.11
CA GLN A 53 -18.41 -12.22 6.38
C GLN A 53 -18.77 -13.43 7.23
N ILE A 54 -17.81 -13.93 8.02
CA ILE A 54 -18.06 -15.01 8.98
C ILE A 54 -18.26 -14.38 10.36
N ASP A 55 -19.41 -14.62 11.02
CA ASP A 55 -19.60 -14.22 12.41
C ASP A 55 -18.63 -15.04 13.29
N GLY A 56 -17.68 -14.34 13.94
CA GLY A 56 -16.67 -14.97 14.79
C GLY A 56 -17.22 -15.67 16.05
N ARG A 57 -18.51 -15.51 16.37
CA ARG A 57 -19.18 -16.13 17.52
C ARG A 57 -19.94 -17.41 17.13
N THR A 58 -20.60 -17.43 15.97
CA THR A 58 -21.47 -18.55 15.56
C THR A 58 -20.91 -19.36 14.40
N GLY A 59 -19.96 -18.82 13.64
CA GLY A 59 -19.43 -19.43 12.42
C GLY A 59 -20.38 -19.35 11.23
N GLU A 60 -21.48 -18.60 11.34
CA GLU A 60 -22.41 -18.40 10.23
C GLU A 60 -21.89 -17.36 9.24
N VAL A 61 -22.28 -17.54 7.98
CA VAL A 61 -22.04 -16.59 6.90
C VAL A 61 -23.08 -15.47 6.97
N VAL A 62 -22.64 -14.23 7.14
CA VAL A 62 -23.46 -13.02 7.20
C VAL A 62 -23.07 -12.09 6.06
N SER A 63 -24.05 -11.59 5.30
CA SER A 63 -23.79 -10.58 4.27
C SER A 63 -23.55 -9.20 4.87
N GLY A 64 -22.49 -8.52 4.42
CA GLY A 64 -21.94 -7.29 5.00
C GLY A 64 -22.77 -6.00 4.91
N GLU A 65 -24.03 -6.03 4.48
CA GLU A 65 -24.82 -4.81 4.17
C GLU A 65 -26.25 -4.84 4.78
N GLY A 66 -26.49 -5.61 5.84
CA GLY A 66 -27.86 -5.99 6.23
C GLY A 66 -28.30 -5.83 7.67
N ASP A 67 -27.54 -5.19 8.57
CA ASP A 67 -27.97 -5.02 9.97
C ASP A 67 -27.99 -3.55 10.42
N THR A 68 -28.62 -2.69 9.63
CA THR A 68 -29.40 -1.60 10.22
C THR A 68 -30.80 -2.14 10.54
N ALA A 69 -30.93 -2.80 11.69
CA ALA A 69 -32.22 -3.13 12.26
C ALA A 69 -33.13 -1.87 12.24
N PRO A 70 -34.40 -1.95 11.76
CA PRO A 70 -35.33 -0.88 12.03
C PRO A 70 -35.48 -0.81 13.55
N ALA A 71 -35.22 0.36 14.14
CA ALA A 71 -35.44 0.60 15.55
C ALA A 71 -36.92 0.35 15.88
N ALA A 72 -37.24 -0.86 16.33
CA ALA A 72 -38.49 -1.19 16.98
C ALA A 72 -38.47 -0.59 18.39
N ASN A 73 -38.72 0.72 18.48
CA ASN A 73 -38.93 1.42 19.74
C ASN A 73 -40.29 2.12 19.72
N GLY A 74 -41.28 1.45 20.33
CA GLY A 74 -42.29 2.05 21.21
C GLY A 74 -43.32 2.99 20.59
N GLU A 75 -44.40 2.42 20.05
CA GLU A 75 -45.71 3.07 20.04
C GLU A 75 -46.73 2.10 20.67
N GLU A 76 -46.88 2.26 21.98
CA GLU A 76 -47.99 1.74 22.79
C GLU A 76 -49.31 2.35 22.27
N PRO A 77 -50.38 1.56 22.02
CA PRO A 77 -51.67 2.13 21.66
C PRO A 77 -52.26 2.84 22.88
N ALA A 78 -52.39 4.15 22.80
CA ALA A 78 -53.18 4.94 23.75
C ALA A 78 -54.66 4.82 23.40
N ASP A 79 -55.44 4.28 24.34
CA ASP A 79 -56.91 4.27 24.35
C ASP A 79 -57.48 5.65 24.73
#